data_AF-A0A2S7Q655-F1
#
_entry.id   AF-A0A2S7Q655-F1
#
_cell.length_a   1.000
_cell.length_b   1.000
_cell.length_c   1.000
_cell.angle_alpha   90.00
_cell.angle_beta   90.00
_cell.angle_gamma   90.00
#
_symmetry.space_group_name_H-M   'P 1'
#
loop_
_entity.id
_entity.type
_entity.pdbx_description
1 polymer ?
#
loop_
_entity_poly.entity_id
_entity_poly.type
_entity_poly.pdbx_seq_one_letter_code
_entity_poly.pdbx_strand_id
1 'polypeptide(L)'
;MATTLKVTNRCPQLGWRTVYIVEYLGPILIHLSALFIRPYIYKNPSPLSTSQLLSMGLIVSHFLKREYETVYVHRFSLNTMPARNIFKNCAHYWLLSGLYIAYFIYSPTSYTAISSPTMDYLNIAGVVLYLFGELSNLRTHLTLSNLRSPGGTERGIPKGYGFGMVTCPNYFFETLAWVGMIFVTKSWSTVIFAIVGTAQMYQWAIKKEKQYRADFGDKYKKKRNVLFPTPGAFVKELTG
;
A
#
# COMPACT_ATOMS: atom_id res chain seq x y z
N MET A 1 7.91 37.37 40.67
CA MET A 1 7.68 36.03 40.07
C MET A 1 7.32 36.24 38.61
N ALA A 2 8.20 35.87 37.68
CA ALA A 2 7.92 35.92 36.24
C ALA A 2 7.86 34.48 35.72
N THR A 3 6.68 34.05 35.32
CA THR A 3 6.45 32.72 34.73
C THR A 3 6.93 32.74 33.29
N THR A 4 8.14 32.23 33.05
CA THR A 4 8.71 32.11 31.71
C THR A 4 7.93 31.05 30.93
N LEU A 5 7.02 31.49 30.04
CA LEU A 5 6.38 30.62 29.06
C LEU A 5 7.44 30.11 28.08
N LYS A 6 7.85 28.85 28.26
CA LYS A 6 8.78 28.16 27.38
C LYS A 6 8.05 27.82 26.08
N VAL A 7 7.96 28.78 25.16
CA VAL A 7 7.43 28.58 23.81
C VAL A 7 8.36 27.60 23.09
N THR A 8 8.02 26.32 23.15
CA THR A 8 8.74 25.28 22.43
C THR A 8 8.31 25.40 20.99
N ASN A 9 9.21 25.87 20.12
CA ASN A 9 8.99 26.06 18.69
C ASN A 9 8.81 24.69 18.00
N ARG A 10 7.66 24.05 18.19
CA ARG A 10 7.33 22.76 17.58
C ARG A 10 6.83 23.02 16.18
N CYS A 11 7.57 22.51 15.18
CA CYS A 11 7.12 22.48 13.79
C CYS A 11 5.65 22.01 13.71
N PRO A 12 4.82 22.58 12.81
CA PRO A 12 3.43 22.20 12.64
C PRO A 12 3.27 20.67 12.60
N GLN A 13 2.27 20.16 13.31
CA GLN A 13 1.98 18.73 13.44
C GLN A 13 0.68 18.42 12.68
N LEU A 14 0.67 17.32 11.93
CA LEU A 14 -0.52 16.83 11.25
C LEU A 14 -0.94 15.48 11.82
N GLY A 15 -2.25 15.24 11.90
CA GLY A 15 -2.79 13.95 12.31
C GLY A 15 -2.44 12.87 11.30
N TRP A 16 -2.08 11.66 11.77
CA TRP A 16 -1.73 10.55 10.86
C TRP A 16 -2.84 10.22 9.87
N ARG A 17 -4.10 10.28 10.30
CA ARG A 17 -5.25 10.10 9.41
C ARG A 17 -5.22 11.08 8.23
N THR A 18 -4.99 12.37 8.49
CA THR A 18 -4.89 13.40 7.45
C THR A 18 -3.72 13.13 6.52
N VAL A 19 -2.57 12.71 7.05
CA VAL A 19 -1.39 12.40 6.23
C VAL A 19 -1.70 11.28 5.24
N TYR A 20 -2.28 10.17 5.71
CA TYR A 20 -2.61 9.04 4.85
C TYR A 20 -3.69 9.39 3.81
N ILE A 21 -4.68 10.19 4.16
CA ILE A 21 -5.70 10.66 3.20
C ILE A 21 -5.04 11.48 2.09
N VAL A 22 -4.19 12.45 2.43
CA VAL A 22 -3.52 13.27 1.40
C VAL A 22 -2.57 12.42 0.53
N GLU A 23 -1.92 11.44 1.14
CA GLU A 23 -1.00 10.53 0.47
C GLU A 23 -1.69 9.63 -0.57
N TYR A 24 -2.86 9.06 -0.24
CA TYR A 24 -3.59 8.14 -1.12
C TYR A 24 -4.54 8.84 -2.11
N LEU A 25 -5.01 10.05 -1.79
CA LEU A 25 -5.82 10.87 -2.70
C LEU A 25 -5.09 11.21 -4.01
N GLY A 26 -3.77 11.43 -3.95
CA GLY A 26 -2.98 11.79 -5.13
C GLY A 26 -3.09 10.80 -6.28
N PRO A 27 -2.69 9.52 -6.08
CA PRO A 27 -2.88 8.48 -7.08
C PRO A 27 -4.31 8.39 -7.61
N ILE A 28 -5.33 8.47 -6.75
CA ILE A 28 -6.74 8.43 -7.18
C ILE A 28 -7.03 9.54 -8.19
N LEU A 29 -6.71 10.79 -7.83
CA LEU A 29 -6.95 11.95 -8.70
C LEU A 29 -6.14 11.86 -10.00
N ILE A 30 -4.88 11.46 -9.92
CA ILE A 30 -4.00 11.36 -11.10
C ILE A 30 -4.52 10.29 -12.06
N HIS A 31 -4.87 9.10 -11.57
CA HIS A 31 -5.39 8.04 -12.43
C HIS A 31 -6.74 8.41 -13.07
N LEU A 32 -7.67 8.99 -12.30
CA LEU A 32 -8.96 9.43 -12.85
C LEU A 32 -8.80 10.60 -13.83
N SER A 33 -7.85 11.51 -13.60
CA SER A 33 -7.59 12.62 -14.50
C SER A 33 -7.17 12.17 -15.89
N ALA A 34 -6.57 10.97 -16.04
CA ALA A 34 -6.19 10.41 -17.32
C ALA A 34 -7.36 10.23 -18.30
N LEU A 35 -8.61 10.22 -17.83
CA LEU A 35 -9.81 10.24 -18.67
C LEU A 35 -9.94 11.54 -19.48
N PHE A 36 -9.39 12.64 -18.98
CA PHE A 36 -9.54 13.98 -19.53
C PHE A 36 -8.24 14.59 -20.03
N ILE A 37 -7.13 14.36 -19.32
CA ILE A 37 -5.85 15.05 -19.60
C ILE A 37 -5.03 14.38 -20.71
N ARG A 38 -5.36 13.14 -21.05
CA ARG A 38 -4.56 12.30 -21.96
C ARG A 38 -4.35 12.89 -23.36
N PRO A 39 -5.35 13.54 -24.01
CA PRO A 39 -5.16 14.24 -25.29
C PRO A 39 -4.13 15.38 -25.25
N TYR A 40 -3.83 15.92 -24.07
CA TYR A 40 -2.83 16.97 -23.88
C TYR A 40 -1.41 16.41 -23.62
N ILE A 41 -1.30 15.11 -23.31
CA ILE A 41 -0.02 14.45 -23.00
C ILE A 41 0.48 13.65 -24.19
N TYR A 42 -0.40 12.89 -24.86
CA TYR A 42 -0.03 12.06 -26.01
C TYR A 42 -0.58 12.64 -27.31
N LYS A 43 0.18 12.48 -28.39
CA LYS A 43 -0.25 12.87 -29.73
C LYS A 43 -1.31 11.89 -30.24
N ASN A 44 -2.48 12.41 -30.60
CA ASN A 44 -3.61 11.66 -31.19
C ASN A 44 -3.95 10.34 -30.46
N PRO A 45 -4.26 10.37 -29.16
CA PRO A 45 -4.55 9.14 -28.44
C PRO A 45 -5.92 8.59 -28.88
N SER A 46 -5.97 7.30 -29.20
CA SER A 46 -7.22 6.54 -29.28
C SER A 46 -7.97 6.60 -27.93
N PRO A 47 -9.27 6.27 -27.84
CA PRO A 47 -9.93 6.08 -26.54
C PRO A 47 -9.18 5.07 -25.65
N LEU A 48 -9.32 5.19 -24.32
CA LEU A 48 -8.71 4.23 -23.42
C LEU A 48 -9.23 2.82 -23.71
N SER A 49 -8.31 1.87 -23.74
CA SER A 49 -8.63 0.47 -23.96
C SER A 49 -9.28 -0.16 -22.71
N THR A 50 -9.94 -1.32 -22.88
CA THR A 50 -10.51 -2.07 -21.77
C THR A 50 -9.44 -2.44 -20.73
N SER A 51 -8.25 -2.85 -21.17
CA SER A 51 -7.15 -3.21 -20.26
C SER A 51 -6.56 -2.00 -19.53
N GLN A 52 -6.58 -0.80 -20.15
CA GLN A 52 -6.21 0.45 -19.49
C GLN A 52 -7.25 0.85 -18.43
N LEU A 53 -8.53 0.71 -18.73
CA LEU A 53 -9.62 0.96 -17.78
C LEU A 53 -9.61 -0.05 -16.64
N LEU A 54 -9.34 -1.33 -16.90
CA LEU A 54 -9.15 -2.35 -15.88
C LEU A 54 -7.98 -1.98 -14.95
N SER A 55 -6.82 -1.63 -15.52
CA SER A 55 -5.65 -1.21 -14.75
C SER A 55 -5.96 0.02 -13.87
N MET A 56 -6.68 1.00 -14.43
CA MET A 56 -7.18 2.16 -13.69
C MET A 56 -8.08 1.73 -12.52
N GLY A 57 -9.07 0.89 -12.80
CA GLY A 57 -10.03 0.41 -11.81
C GLY A 57 -9.36 -0.32 -10.66
N LEU A 58 -8.39 -1.19 -10.94
CA LEU A 58 -7.63 -1.89 -9.91
C LEU A 58 -6.81 -0.90 -9.06
N ILE A 59 -6.03 -0.01 -9.68
CA ILE A 59 -5.20 0.95 -8.91
C ILE A 59 -6.07 1.89 -8.07
N VAL A 60 -7.14 2.44 -8.65
CA VAL A 60 -8.06 3.31 -7.92
C VAL A 60 -8.74 2.53 -6.79
N SER A 61 -9.15 1.26 -7.01
CA SER A 61 -9.73 0.43 -5.96
C SER A 61 -8.77 0.17 -4.80
N HIS A 62 -7.47 -0.06 -5.09
CA HIS A 62 -6.44 -0.20 -4.06
C HIS A 62 -6.43 1.04 -3.16
N PHE A 63 -6.27 2.23 -3.75
CA PHE A 63 -6.18 3.47 -2.97
C PHE A 63 -7.48 3.83 -2.27
N LEU A 64 -8.65 3.61 -2.88
CA LEU A 64 -9.95 3.80 -2.21
C LEU A 64 -10.09 2.87 -0.99
N LYS A 65 -9.64 1.62 -1.11
CA LYS A 65 -9.61 0.69 0.03
C LYS A 65 -8.64 1.15 1.11
N ARG A 66 -7.46 1.69 0.75
CA ARG A 66 -6.50 2.28 1.71
C ARG A 66 -7.07 3.52 2.42
N GLU A 67 -7.83 4.35 1.72
CA GLU A 67 -8.59 5.48 2.30
C GLU A 67 -9.64 4.98 3.30
N TYR A 68 -10.45 4.01 2.88
CA TYR A 68 -11.45 3.38 3.74
C TYR A 68 -10.81 2.80 5.01
N GLU A 69 -9.72 2.04 4.88
CA GLU A 69 -8.98 1.49 6.02
C GLU A 69 -8.45 2.61 6.93
N THR A 70 -7.94 3.70 6.37
CA THR A 70 -7.42 4.84 7.13
C THR A 70 -8.49 5.55 7.96
N VAL A 71 -9.69 5.68 7.42
CA VAL A 71 -10.80 6.34 8.11
C VAL A 71 -11.46 5.41 9.13
N TYR A 72 -11.73 4.15 8.76
CA TYR A 72 -12.62 3.27 9.52
C TYR A 72 -11.92 2.11 10.25
N VAL A 73 -10.73 1.68 9.81
CA VAL A 73 -10.05 0.49 10.36
C VAL A 73 -8.85 0.87 11.22
N HIS A 74 -7.98 1.76 10.74
CA HIS A 74 -6.70 2.05 11.39
C HIS A 74 -6.89 2.78 12.73
N ARG A 75 -6.27 2.23 13.76
CA ARG A 75 -6.12 2.82 15.10
C ARG A 75 -4.65 3.14 15.34
N PHE A 76 -4.29 4.42 15.25
CA PHE A 76 -2.90 4.90 15.32
C PHE A 76 -2.43 5.05 16.77
N SER A 77 -1.22 4.59 17.08
CA SER A 77 -0.62 4.72 18.42
C SER A 77 0.04 6.07 18.67
N LEU A 78 0.31 6.84 17.62
CA LEU A 78 0.80 8.22 17.69
C LEU A 78 -0.25 9.10 17.05
N ASN A 79 -0.55 10.25 17.66
CA ASN A 79 -1.61 11.12 17.17
C ASN A 79 -1.14 12.00 15.99
N THR A 80 0.14 12.35 15.94
CA THR A 80 0.64 13.31 14.93
C THR A 80 2.01 12.97 14.36
N MET A 81 2.33 13.61 13.24
CA MET A 81 3.61 13.60 12.54
C MET A 81 4.04 15.06 12.23
N PRO A 82 5.35 15.37 12.21
CA PRO A 82 5.82 16.66 11.71
C PRO A 82 5.38 16.92 10.26
N ALA A 83 4.69 18.04 10.02
CA ALA A 83 4.02 18.35 8.75
C ALA A 83 4.95 18.30 7.54
N ARG A 84 6.21 18.71 7.68
CA ARG A 84 7.23 18.63 6.61
C ARG A 84 7.40 17.24 5.99
N ASN A 85 7.10 16.18 6.74
CA ASN A 85 7.26 14.82 6.26
C ASN A 85 6.12 14.39 5.31
N ILE A 86 5.01 15.15 5.25
CA ILE A 86 3.93 14.90 4.31
C ILE A 86 4.43 14.91 2.87
N PHE A 87 5.36 15.82 2.54
CA PHE A 87 5.94 15.92 1.21
C PHE A 87 6.72 14.66 0.82
N LYS A 88 7.43 14.04 1.77
CA LYS A 88 8.19 12.80 1.49
C LYS A 88 7.26 11.62 1.27
N ASN A 89 6.23 11.49 2.11
CA ASN A 89 5.22 10.43 2.00
C ASN A 89 4.42 10.57 0.71
N CYS A 90 3.90 11.77 0.45
CA CYS A 90 3.15 12.06 -0.76
C CYS A 90 4.01 11.94 -2.01
N ALA A 91 5.27 12.39 -2.01
CA ALA A 91 6.13 12.27 -3.18
C ALA A 91 6.30 10.81 -3.65
N HIS A 92 6.39 9.85 -2.73
CA HIS A 92 6.48 8.45 -3.10
C HIS A 92 5.24 7.99 -3.89
N TYR A 93 4.04 8.21 -3.32
CA TYR A 93 2.80 7.75 -3.94
C TYR A 93 2.38 8.60 -5.14
N TRP A 94 2.45 9.92 -5.04
CA TRP A 94 2.03 10.83 -6.11
C TRP A 94 2.96 10.75 -7.32
N LEU A 95 4.28 10.67 -7.12
CA LEU A 95 5.22 10.61 -8.24
C LEU A 95 5.32 9.21 -8.82
N LEU A 96 5.53 8.17 -7.98
CA LEU A 96 5.74 6.82 -8.50
C LEU A 96 4.41 6.13 -8.82
N SER A 97 3.47 6.07 -7.88
CA SER A 97 2.20 5.40 -8.16
C SER A 97 1.28 6.24 -9.04
N GLY A 98 1.21 7.55 -8.83
CA GLY A 98 0.37 8.45 -9.60
C GLY A 98 0.97 8.73 -10.97
N LEU A 99 1.88 9.69 -11.05
CA LEU A 99 2.38 10.22 -12.33
C LEU A 99 3.11 9.16 -13.16
N TYR A 100 4.06 8.44 -12.56
CA TYR A 100 4.94 7.52 -13.29
C TYR A 100 4.17 6.33 -13.85
N ILE A 101 3.40 5.60 -13.04
CA ILE A 101 2.56 4.50 -13.55
C ILE A 101 1.51 5.03 -14.54
N ALA A 102 0.79 6.11 -14.22
CA ALA A 102 -0.24 6.64 -15.11
C ALA A 102 0.33 7.02 -16.48
N TYR A 103 1.52 7.64 -16.52
CA TYR A 103 2.19 7.98 -17.77
C TYR A 103 2.41 6.71 -18.63
N PHE A 104 3.08 5.70 -18.10
CA PHE A 104 3.42 4.53 -18.92
C PHE A 104 2.21 3.65 -19.26
N ILE A 105 1.26 3.45 -18.35
CA ILE A 105 0.08 2.59 -18.61
C ILE A 105 -0.87 3.25 -19.61
N TYR A 106 -1.08 4.56 -19.50
CA TYR A 106 -2.02 5.27 -20.37
C TYR A 106 -1.40 5.74 -21.69
N SER A 107 -0.11 5.50 -21.94
CA SER A 107 0.46 5.74 -23.28
C SER A 107 -0.33 4.97 -24.36
N PRO A 108 -0.59 5.56 -25.55
CA PRO A 108 -1.19 4.83 -26.68
C PRO A 108 -0.33 3.68 -27.19
N THR A 109 0.96 3.64 -26.84
CA THR A 109 1.90 2.58 -27.19
C THR A 109 2.10 1.54 -26.09
N SER A 110 1.36 1.64 -24.99
CA SER A 110 1.50 0.71 -23.87
C SER A 110 0.95 -0.68 -24.23
N TYR A 111 1.44 -1.72 -23.53
CA TYR A 111 0.90 -3.07 -23.67
C TYR A 111 -0.62 -3.10 -23.43
N THR A 112 -1.08 -2.39 -22.41
CA THR A 112 -2.51 -2.31 -22.08
C THR A 112 -3.31 -1.63 -23.18
N ALA A 113 -2.74 -0.69 -23.95
CA ALA A 113 -3.41 -0.12 -25.13
C ALA A 113 -3.47 -1.11 -26.30
N ILE A 114 -2.36 -1.79 -26.59
CA ILE A 114 -2.19 -2.64 -27.80
C ILE A 114 -2.93 -3.97 -27.67
N SER A 115 -2.98 -4.58 -26.48
CA SER A 115 -3.52 -5.93 -26.27
C SER A 115 -5.00 -5.97 -25.88
N SER A 116 -5.79 -4.97 -26.27
CA SER A 116 -7.23 -4.92 -26.00
C SER A 116 -8.05 -5.36 -27.22
N PRO A 117 -9.13 -6.16 -27.07
CA PRO A 117 -9.78 -6.61 -25.83
C PRO A 117 -9.32 -8.00 -25.37
N THR A 118 -8.03 -8.32 -25.46
CA THR A 118 -7.51 -9.64 -25.10
C THR A 118 -7.17 -9.69 -23.61
N MET A 119 -8.16 -10.04 -22.76
CA MET A 119 -7.85 -10.54 -21.42
C MET A 119 -7.29 -11.96 -21.56
N ASP A 120 -5.97 -12.08 -21.56
CA ASP A 120 -5.31 -13.39 -21.58
C ASP A 120 -5.33 -14.07 -20.19
N TYR A 121 -4.91 -15.33 -20.15
CA TYR A 121 -4.84 -16.09 -18.89
C TYR A 121 -3.95 -15.43 -17.83
N LEU A 122 -2.91 -14.67 -18.24
CA LEU A 122 -2.05 -13.94 -17.31
C LEU A 122 -2.79 -12.74 -16.70
N ASN A 123 -3.61 -12.03 -17.47
CA ASN A 123 -4.46 -10.97 -16.95
C ASN A 123 -5.44 -11.51 -15.90
N ILE A 124 -6.08 -12.66 -16.15
CA ILE A 124 -7.00 -13.31 -15.20
C ILE A 124 -6.24 -13.71 -13.92
N ALA A 125 -5.11 -14.40 -14.06
CA ALA A 125 -4.27 -14.77 -12.93
C ALA A 125 -3.81 -13.54 -12.11
N GLY A 126 -3.47 -12.45 -12.80
CA GLY A 126 -3.11 -11.17 -12.20
C GLY A 126 -4.24 -10.55 -11.37
N VAL A 127 -5.46 -10.55 -11.90
CA VAL A 127 -6.65 -10.05 -11.17
C VAL A 127 -6.94 -10.92 -9.94
N VAL A 128 -6.89 -12.25 -10.08
CA VAL A 128 -7.11 -13.17 -8.94
C VAL A 128 -6.06 -12.95 -7.86
N LEU A 129 -4.78 -12.84 -8.24
CA LEU A 129 -3.69 -12.59 -7.29
C LEU A 129 -3.83 -11.21 -6.63
N TYR A 130 -4.23 -10.20 -7.39
CA TYR A 130 -4.52 -8.86 -6.88
C TYR A 130 -5.61 -8.90 -5.81
N LEU A 131 -6.77 -9.50 -6.11
CA LEU A 131 -7.89 -9.59 -5.17
C LEU A 131 -7.53 -10.40 -3.92
N PHE A 132 -6.83 -11.52 -4.10
CA PHE A 132 -6.34 -12.31 -2.98
C PHE A 132 -5.42 -11.48 -2.07
N GLY A 133 -4.47 -10.74 -2.64
CA GLY A 133 -3.59 -9.83 -1.91
C GLY A 133 -4.35 -8.74 -1.17
N GLU A 134 -5.28 -8.05 -1.83
CA GLU A 134 -6.06 -6.95 -1.23
C GLU A 134 -6.91 -7.41 -0.05
N LEU A 135 -7.64 -8.52 -0.21
CA LEU A 135 -8.51 -9.07 0.85
C LEU A 135 -7.69 -9.61 2.02
N SER A 136 -6.58 -10.28 1.73
CA SER A 136 -5.69 -10.82 2.76
C SER A 136 -5.00 -9.69 3.55
N ASN A 137 -4.58 -8.62 2.86
CA ASN A 137 -4.07 -7.40 3.46
C ASN A 137 -5.12 -6.76 4.38
N LEU A 138 -6.37 -6.59 3.92
CA LEU A 138 -7.46 -6.06 4.75
C LEU A 138 -7.69 -6.88 6.02
N ARG A 139 -7.72 -8.21 5.88
CA ARG A 139 -7.87 -9.12 7.03
C ARG A 139 -6.78 -8.91 8.07
N THR A 140 -5.53 -8.74 7.63
CA THR A 140 -4.42 -8.46 8.55
C THR A 140 -4.51 -7.08 9.20
N HIS A 141 -5.00 -6.05 8.49
CA HIS A 141 -5.26 -4.74 9.08
C HIS A 141 -6.36 -4.77 10.14
N LEU A 142 -7.44 -5.52 9.90
CA LEU A 142 -8.48 -5.74 10.91
C LEU A 142 -7.90 -6.38 12.18
N THR A 143 -7.09 -7.43 12.04
CA THR A 143 -6.38 -8.04 13.18
C THR A 143 -5.50 -7.03 13.91
N LEU A 144 -4.73 -6.21 13.20
CA LEU A 144 -3.87 -5.19 13.80
C LEU A 144 -4.66 -4.07 14.51
N SER A 145 -5.82 -3.70 13.98
CA SER A 145 -6.69 -2.70 14.59
C SER A 145 -7.31 -3.20 15.90
N ASN A 146 -7.69 -4.49 15.94
CA ASN A 146 -8.32 -5.12 17.10
C ASN A 146 -7.36 -5.35 18.28
N LEU A 147 -6.05 -5.13 18.09
CA LEU A 147 -5.09 -5.10 19.20
C LEU A 147 -5.24 -3.86 20.11
N ARG A 148 -6.01 -2.85 19.67
CA ARG A 148 -6.20 -1.59 20.39
C ARG A 148 -7.65 -1.40 20.75
N SER A 149 -7.93 -0.81 21.90
CA SER A 149 -9.29 -0.35 22.21
C SER A 149 -9.64 0.87 21.35
N PRO A 150 -10.93 1.22 21.15
CA PRO A 150 -11.30 2.47 20.49
C PRO A 150 -10.70 3.68 21.21
N GLY A 151 -9.86 4.46 20.51
CA GLY A 151 -9.12 5.60 21.09
C GLY A 151 -7.88 5.22 21.91
N GLY A 152 -7.62 3.93 22.10
CA GLY A 152 -6.48 3.43 22.84
C GLY A 152 -5.19 3.41 22.04
N THR A 153 -4.06 3.43 22.76
CA THR A 153 -2.70 3.37 22.20
C THR A 153 -2.00 2.04 22.51
N GLU A 154 -2.76 1.00 22.85
CA GLU A 154 -2.21 -0.27 23.31
C GLU A 154 -1.30 -0.90 22.26
N ARG A 155 -0.34 -1.67 22.74
CA ARG A 155 0.53 -2.49 21.91
C ARG A 155 0.30 -3.93 22.31
N GLY A 156 0.05 -4.77 21.31
CA GLY A 156 -0.10 -6.21 21.48
C GLY A 156 0.69 -6.97 20.42
N ILE A 157 0.83 -8.27 20.63
CA ILE A 157 1.42 -9.20 19.67
C ILE A 157 0.28 -9.70 18.77
N PRO A 158 0.29 -9.41 17.46
CA PRO A 158 -0.73 -9.93 16.55
C PRO A 158 -0.60 -11.45 16.42
N LYS A 159 -1.75 -12.12 16.34
CA LYS A 159 -1.87 -13.58 16.19
C LYS A 159 -2.95 -13.89 15.15
N GLY A 160 -2.92 -15.11 14.63
CA GLY A 160 -3.85 -15.57 13.60
C GLY A 160 -3.33 -15.32 12.19
N TYR A 161 -4.25 -15.09 11.27
CA TYR A 161 -4.02 -15.15 9.82
C TYR A 161 -2.74 -14.43 9.37
N GLY A 162 -1.80 -15.20 8.82
CA GLY A 162 -0.50 -14.76 8.29
C GLY A 162 0.56 -14.35 9.33
N PHE A 163 0.16 -13.98 10.55
CA PHE A 163 1.09 -13.66 11.65
C PHE A 163 1.80 -14.90 12.20
N GLY A 164 1.36 -16.10 11.84
CA GLY A 164 2.11 -17.34 12.01
C GLY A 164 3.39 -17.36 11.16
N MET A 165 3.30 -16.87 9.92
CA MET A 165 4.33 -17.04 8.90
C MET A 165 5.44 -15.99 8.97
N VAL A 166 5.06 -14.72 9.12
CA VAL A 166 5.96 -13.55 9.03
C VAL A 166 5.56 -12.46 10.02
N THR A 167 6.46 -11.52 10.27
CA THR A 167 6.19 -10.39 11.19
C THR A 167 5.12 -9.44 10.65
N CYS A 168 5.19 -9.09 9.35
CA CYS A 168 4.30 -8.11 8.72
C CYS A 168 3.57 -8.74 7.53
N PRO A 169 2.57 -9.61 7.75
CA PRO A 169 1.82 -10.24 6.66
C PRO A 169 1.01 -9.24 5.83
N ASN A 170 0.61 -8.10 6.41
CA ASN A 170 -0.05 -7.03 5.66
C ASN A 170 0.83 -6.53 4.49
N TYR A 171 2.11 -6.30 4.74
CA TYR A 171 3.05 -5.89 3.69
C TYR A 171 3.30 -6.99 2.66
N PHE A 172 3.33 -8.26 3.09
CA PHE A 172 3.47 -9.39 2.18
C PHE A 172 2.29 -9.48 1.20
N PHE A 173 1.07 -9.41 1.71
CA PHE A 173 -0.13 -9.46 0.89
C PHE A 173 -0.29 -8.24 -0.02
N GLU A 174 0.18 -7.06 0.43
CA GLU A 174 0.27 -5.88 -0.44
C GLU A 174 1.27 -6.09 -1.58
N THR A 175 2.46 -6.63 -1.30
CA THR A 175 3.40 -7.03 -2.35
C THR A 175 2.78 -8.03 -3.33
N LEU A 176 2.03 -9.03 -2.86
CA LEU A 176 1.31 -9.96 -3.75
C LEU A 176 0.28 -9.25 -4.62
N ALA A 177 -0.47 -8.30 -4.06
CA ALA A 177 -1.44 -7.53 -4.85
C ALA A 177 -0.75 -6.77 -6.00
N TRP A 178 0.40 -6.13 -5.72
CA TRP A 178 1.17 -5.42 -6.73
C TRP A 178 1.87 -6.35 -7.74
N VAL A 179 2.21 -7.59 -7.37
CA VAL A 179 2.61 -8.62 -8.35
C VAL A 179 1.45 -8.95 -9.30
N GLY A 180 0.22 -9.05 -8.78
CA GLY A 180 -0.98 -9.16 -9.61
C GLY A 180 -1.12 -8.00 -10.59
N MET A 181 -0.88 -6.77 -10.13
CA MET A 181 -0.86 -5.57 -11.00
C MET A 181 0.21 -5.63 -12.09
N ILE A 182 1.38 -6.21 -11.83
CA ILE A 182 2.43 -6.41 -12.85
C ILE A 182 1.90 -7.33 -13.95
N PHE A 183 1.19 -8.41 -13.61
CA PHE A 183 0.63 -9.33 -14.61
C PHE A 183 -0.46 -8.68 -15.45
N VAL A 184 -1.29 -7.81 -14.84
CA VAL A 184 -2.34 -7.09 -15.56
C VAL A 184 -1.75 -6.04 -16.50
N THR A 185 -0.79 -5.26 -16.01
CA THR A 185 -0.29 -4.07 -16.72
C THR A 185 0.86 -4.37 -17.68
N LYS A 186 1.61 -5.44 -17.39
CA LYS A 186 2.84 -5.86 -18.10
C LYS A 186 3.78 -4.67 -18.37
N SER A 187 3.87 -3.76 -17.40
CA SER A 187 4.59 -2.48 -17.52
C SER A 187 5.77 -2.41 -16.56
N TRP A 188 6.92 -1.97 -17.08
CA TRP A 188 8.12 -1.70 -16.27
C TRP A 188 7.86 -0.65 -15.19
N SER A 189 6.95 0.29 -15.45
CA SER A 189 6.60 1.31 -14.45
C SER A 189 6.01 0.70 -13.18
N THR A 190 5.09 -0.26 -13.34
CA THR A 190 4.49 -1.02 -12.25
C THR A 190 5.52 -1.90 -11.53
N VAL A 191 6.43 -2.54 -12.28
CA VAL A 191 7.52 -3.35 -11.70
C VAL A 191 8.41 -2.51 -10.80
N ILE A 192 8.85 -1.35 -11.28
CA ILE A 192 9.71 -0.44 -10.50
C ILE A 192 9.00 0.04 -9.26
N PHE A 193 7.73 0.46 -9.37
CA PHE A 193 6.95 0.87 -8.21
C PHE A 193 6.83 -0.26 -7.16
N ALA A 194 6.49 -1.48 -7.60
CA ALA A 194 6.35 -2.63 -6.71
C ALA A 194 7.67 -2.98 -6.00
N ILE A 195 8.81 -2.91 -6.70
CA ILE A 195 10.15 -3.15 -6.11
C ILE A 195 10.46 -2.09 -5.06
N VAL A 196 10.28 -0.80 -5.39
CA VAL A 196 10.58 0.30 -4.46
C VAL A 196 9.69 0.23 -3.22
N GLY A 197 8.38 0.03 -3.41
CA GLY A 197 7.42 -0.11 -2.32
C GLY A 197 7.73 -1.32 -1.43
N THR A 198 8.02 -2.47 -2.04
CA THR A 198 8.38 -3.70 -1.32
C THR A 198 9.68 -3.54 -0.53
N ALA A 199 10.71 -2.91 -1.11
CA ALA A 199 11.97 -2.64 -0.41
C ALA A 199 11.75 -1.73 0.81
N GLN A 200 10.93 -0.70 0.68
CA GLN A 200 10.59 0.19 1.78
C GLN A 200 9.82 -0.55 2.89
N MET A 201 8.80 -1.34 2.54
CA MET A 201 8.04 -2.15 3.48
C MET A 201 8.91 -3.20 4.19
N TYR A 202 9.90 -3.77 3.49
CA TYR A 202 10.87 -4.70 4.07
C TYR A 202 11.70 -4.02 5.18
N GLN A 203 12.19 -2.80 4.94
CA GLN A 203 12.91 -2.02 5.96
C GLN A 203 12.02 -1.71 7.16
N TRP A 204 10.74 -1.38 6.94
CA TRP A 204 9.77 -1.18 8.01
C TRP A 204 9.49 -2.47 8.79
N ALA A 205 9.38 -3.61 8.10
CA ALA A 205 9.17 -4.90 8.73
C ALA A 205 10.33 -5.31 9.65
N ILE A 206 11.58 -5.05 9.25
CA ILE A 206 12.75 -5.26 10.11
C ILE A 206 12.66 -4.40 11.37
N LYS A 207 12.33 -3.11 11.23
CA LYS A 207 12.17 -2.20 12.37
C LYS A 207 11.06 -2.69 13.31
N LYS A 208 9.93 -3.14 12.74
CA LYS A 208 8.80 -3.67 13.50
C LYS A 208 9.16 -4.93 14.28
N GLU A 209 9.89 -5.85 13.66
CA GLU A 209 10.38 -7.07 14.30
C GLU A 209 11.31 -6.74 15.49
N LYS A 210 12.25 -5.80 15.31
CA LYS A 210 13.12 -5.34 16.40
C LYS A 210 12.31 -4.73 17.55
N GLN A 211 11.32 -3.91 17.21
CA GLN A 211 10.44 -3.28 18.19
C GLN A 211 9.61 -4.30 18.97
N TYR A 212 9.03 -5.32 18.32
CA TYR A 212 8.27 -6.35 19.02
C TYR A 212 9.13 -7.16 20.00
N ARG A 213 10.39 -7.46 19.65
CA ARG A 213 11.31 -8.13 20.57
C ARG A 213 11.64 -7.25 21.78
N ALA A 214 11.85 -5.95 21.57
CA ALA A 214 12.13 -5.01 22.65
C ALA A 214 10.91 -4.79 23.56
N ASP A 215 9.71 -4.62 22.97
CA ASP A 215 8.49 -4.30 23.70
C ASP A 215 7.96 -5.51 24.49
N PHE A 216 8.21 -6.75 24.04
CA PHE A 216 7.56 -7.95 24.60
C PHE A 216 8.49 -9.06 25.10
N GLY A 217 9.81 -8.95 24.90
CA GLY A 217 10.78 -9.93 25.37
C GLY A 217 10.38 -11.38 25.04
N ASP A 218 10.41 -12.25 26.06
CA ASP A 218 10.12 -13.68 25.93
C ASP A 218 8.67 -14.00 25.52
N LYS A 219 7.74 -13.05 25.68
CA LYS A 219 6.34 -13.23 25.24
C LYS A 219 6.23 -13.24 23.71
N TYR A 220 7.19 -12.65 23.00
CA TYR A 220 7.21 -12.59 21.55
C TYR A 220 8.12 -13.67 20.95
N LYS A 221 7.49 -14.62 20.24
CA LYS A 221 8.22 -15.62 19.47
C LYS A 221 8.85 -14.99 18.24
N LYS A 222 10.17 -14.82 18.27
CA LYS A 222 10.99 -14.35 17.16
C LYS A 222 10.63 -15.06 15.85
N LYS A 223 10.44 -14.28 14.78
CA LYS A 223 10.20 -14.80 13.43
C LYS A 223 11.50 -14.93 12.66
N ARG A 224 11.58 -15.97 11.81
CA ARG A 224 12.70 -16.17 10.88
C ARG A 224 12.69 -15.13 9.77
N ASN A 225 11.50 -14.87 9.20
CA ASN A 225 11.31 -13.92 8.11
C ASN A 225 10.34 -12.82 8.54
N VAL A 226 10.63 -11.58 8.13
CA VAL A 226 9.81 -10.41 8.48
C VAL A 226 8.73 -10.11 7.45
N LEU A 227 8.94 -10.50 6.19
CA LEU A 227 8.07 -10.18 5.05
C LEU A 227 7.73 -11.40 4.21
N PHE A 228 8.71 -12.14 3.69
CA PHE A 228 8.45 -13.28 2.80
C PHE A 228 8.40 -14.61 3.57
N PRO A 229 7.28 -15.34 3.57
CA PRO A 229 7.19 -16.63 4.23
C PRO A 229 8.04 -17.69 3.50
N THR A 230 8.41 -18.75 4.20
CA THR A 230 8.91 -19.94 3.50
C THR A 230 7.75 -20.63 2.77
N PRO A 231 7.99 -21.35 1.66
CA PRO A 231 6.92 -22.06 0.95
C PRO A 231 6.09 -22.96 1.86
N GLY A 232 6.74 -23.73 2.74
CA GLY A 232 6.03 -24.60 3.69
C GLY A 232 5.19 -23.83 4.72
N ALA A 233 5.64 -22.68 5.19
CA ALA A 233 4.84 -21.84 6.09
C ALA A 233 3.62 -21.26 5.39
N PHE A 234 3.77 -20.87 4.12
CA PHE A 234 2.68 -20.34 3.31
C PHE A 234 1.63 -21.40 2.98
N VAL A 235 2.06 -22.58 2.53
CA VAL A 235 1.14 -23.70 2.25
C VAL A 235 0.37 -24.07 3.52
N LYS A 236 1.06 -24.23 4.65
CA LYS A 236 0.41 -24.55 5.93
C LYS A 236 -0.69 -23.54 6.30
N GLU A 237 -0.42 -22.24 6.16
CA GLU A 237 -1.40 -21.20 6.45
C GLU A 237 -2.65 -21.28 5.56
N LEU A 238 -2.48 -21.69 4.30
CA LEU A 238 -3.60 -21.83 3.35
C LEU A 238 -4.39 -23.13 3.56
N THR A 239 -3.75 -24.19 4.04
CA THR A 239 -4.38 -25.52 4.16
C THR A 239 -4.87 -25.87 5.57
N GLY A 240 -4.43 -25.15 6.61
CA GLY A 240 -4.74 -25.44 8.01
C GLY A 240 -3.74 -26.40 8.66
#